data_AF-A0A8X6I5D9-F1
#
_entry.id   AF-A0A8X6I5D9-F1
#
_cell.length_a   1.000
_cell.length_b   1.000
_cell.length_c   1.000
_cell.angle_alpha   90.00
_cell.angle_beta   90.00
_cell.angle_gamma   90.00
#
_symmetry.space_group_name_H-M   'P 1'
#
loop_
_entity.id
_entity.type
_entity.pdbx_description
1 polymer ?
#
loop_
_entity_poly.entity_id
_entity_poly.type
_entity_poly.pdbx_seq_one_letter_code
_entity_poly.pdbx_strand_id
1 'polypeptide(L)'
;EKPEIGLYHEIGIGGTPIPLWISDDGEEVVCVGSIEELEKLTNQKITDLHRESVDCLTIPSAHGKGHLHRVNEVFDCWFESGSMPYAQLHYPFENTEVFREGFPADFIAEGIDQTRGWFYTLLVISTALYKKAPFKNVIVNGLVLASDRQKMSKRKKNYPDPLEVINKYGADSLRLYLINSPVVRAEVLCFKEEGVRDILKDVFLPCYSEEVFDSVNIQNIMDCWILSYTQSLVAFVSKEMKAYRLYTVVPKLVKFVDHLTNWYVRMNRQRLKGDGGENDCKIALEVLCSVLYTMVRMMAPFTPFFTEFVYQNLRKVLKETNHHQESIHYLPFHNTNVERKVSRMQAVIDIGRLIRERNTLPIKYPLFELIVVHEDLLYLEDVKSLEEYIVKELNIRKLVVTREKQKYGVLHAEPDIKELGKSSVQNLKILHWQ
;
A
#
# COMPACT_ATOMS: atom_id res chain seq x y z
N GLU A 1 46.39 -38.18 14.62
CA GLU A 1 45.52 -37.94 15.79
C GLU A 1 44.52 -36.85 15.43
N LYS A 2 43.22 -37.11 15.64
CA LYS A 2 42.16 -36.12 15.46
C LYS A 2 42.24 -35.11 16.61
N PRO A 3 42.07 -33.79 16.40
CA PRO A 3 41.64 -32.94 17.48
C PRO A 3 40.14 -33.17 17.68
N GLU A 4 39.78 -33.52 18.92
CA GLU A 4 38.40 -33.66 19.37
C GLU A 4 37.63 -32.36 19.15
N ILE A 5 36.42 -32.51 18.62
CA ILE A 5 35.43 -31.46 18.47
C ILE A 5 34.87 -31.20 19.87
N GLY A 6 35.41 -30.19 20.54
CA GLY A 6 34.89 -29.66 21.81
C GLY A 6 34.45 -28.22 21.65
N LEU A 7 33.36 -27.96 20.93
CA LEU A 7 32.70 -26.64 20.88
C LEU A 7 31.19 -26.83 20.67
N TYR A 8 30.48 -27.18 21.74
CA TYR A 8 29.02 -27.09 21.83
C TYR A 8 28.56 -26.24 23.04
N HIS A 9 29.40 -25.33 23.55
CA HIS A 9 29.08 -24.50 24.73
C HIS A 9 29.13 -22.98 24.54
N GLU A 10 29.32 -22.46 23.33
CA GLU A 10 29.38 -20.99 23.08
C GLU A 10 28.26 -20.48 22.14
N ILE A 11 27.10 -21.15 22.09
CA ILE A 11 25.93 -20.64 21.36
C ILE A 11 24.94 -20.09 22.40
N GLY A 12 25.06 -18.82 22.77
CA GLY A 12 24.07 -18.22 23.68
C GLY A 12 24.42 -16.86 24.31
N ILE A 13 25.40 -16.12 23.79
CA ILE A 13 25.76 -14.81 24.36
C ILE A 13 24.90 -13.67 23.76
N GLY A 14 24.49 -13.77 22.49
CA GLY A 14 23.69 -12.73 21.83
C GLY A 14 22.23 -13.13 21.62
N GLY A 15 21.30 -12.52 22.36
CA GLY A 15 19.86 -12.69 22.21
C GLY A 15 19.10 -12.01 23.36
N THR A 16 17.81 -11.75 23.18
CA THR A 16 16.97 -11.12 24.22
C THR A 16 16.81 -12.06 25.43
N PRO A 17 17.22 -11.68 26.65
CA PRO A 17 17.05 -12.53 27.83
C PRO A 17 15.58 -12.83 28.14
N ILE A 18 15.29 -14.07 28.55
CA ILE A 18 13.95 -14.42 29.04
C ILE A 18 13.76 -13.80 30.43
N PRO A 19 12.70 -12.97 30.66
CA PRO A 19 12.56 -12.18 31.88
C PRO A 19 11.88 -12.97 33.01
N LEU A 20 12.36 -14.20 33.27
CA LEU A 20 11.87 -15.06 34.34
C LEU A 20 12.94 -15.16 35.44
N TRP A 21 12.57 -14.78 36.66
CA TRP A 21 13.36 -15.00 37.87
C TRP A 21 12.76 -16.16 38.66
N ILE A 22 13.59 -17.14 39.02
CA ILE A 22 13.17 -18.40 39.63
C ILE A 22 13.93 -18.66 40.93
N SER A 23 13.28 -19.29 41.91
CA SER A 23 13.93 -19.78 43.13
C SER A 23 14.78 -21.01 42.84
N ASP A 24 15.77 -21.30 43.70
CA ASP A 24 16.65 -22.48 43.53
C ASP A 24 15.87 -23.82 43.48
N ASP A 25 14.72 -23.89 44.14
CA ASP A 25 13.83 -25.06 44.15
C ASP A 25 12.81 -25.08 43.00
N GLY A 26 12.72 -24.03 42.19
CA GLY A 26 11.85 -23.93 41.02
C GLY A 26 10.37 -23.66 41.30
N GLU A 27 9.97 -23.48 42.56
CA GLU A 27 8.56 -23.33 42.94
C GLU A 27 8.05 -21.88 42.90
N GLU A 28 8.94 -20.88 43.02
CA GLU A 28 8.60 -19.46 42.89
C GLU A 28 9.16 -18.93 41.58
N VAL A 29 8.30 -18.34 40.75
CA VAL A 29 8.66 -17.76 39.45
C VAL A 29 8.03 -16.36 39.32
N VAL A 30 8.86 -15.37 39.01
CA VAL A 30 8.46 -13.99 38.72
C VAL A 30 8.76 -13.68 37.27
N CYS A 31 7.72 -13.30 36.50
CA CYS A 31 7.85 -12.86 35.12
C CYS A 31 7.79 -11.33 35.06
N VAL A 32 8.90 -10.71 34.69
CA VAL A 32 9.05 -9.25 34.70
C VAL A 32 8.66 -8.69 33.32
N GLY A 33 7.72 -7.75 33.31
CA GLY A 33 7.12 -7.20 32.10
C GLY A 33 7.68 -5.85 31.64
N SER A 34 8.49 -5.18 32.45
CA SER A 34 9.06 -3.86 32.10
C SER A 34 10.34 -3.54 32.85
N ILE A 35 11.12 -2.59 32.32
CA ILE A 35 12.30 -2.05 33.01
C ILE A 35 11.91 -1.45 34.36
N GLU A 36 10.84 -0.65 34.41
CA GLU A 36 10.35 -0.01 35.64
C GLU A 36 10.00 -1.05 36.73
N GLU A 37 9.38 -2.16 36.34
CA GLU A 37 9.09 -3.27 37.26
C GLU A 37 10.39 -3.92 37.78
N LEU A 38 11.36 -4.16 36.89
CA LEU A 38 12.64 -4.75 37.27
C LEU A 38 13.42 -3.83 38.22
N GLU A 39 13.43 -2.52 37.98
CA GLU A 39 14.06 -1.53 38.85
C GLU A 39 13.41 -1.53 40.24
N LYS A 40 12.08 -1.62 40.34
CA LYS A 40 11.36 -1.71 41.61
C LYS A 40 11.69 -2.98 42.39
N LEU A 41 11.77 -4.12 41.70
CA LEU A 41 12.01 -5.43 42.32
C LEU A 41 13.47 -5.61 42.78
N THR A 42 14.42 -5.04 42.04
CA THR A 42 15.87 -5.16 42.33
C THR A 42 16.41 -3.97 43.13
N ASN A 43 15.68 -2.86 43.18
CA ASN A 43 16.11 -1.57 43.72
C ASN A 43 17.42 -1.06 43.07
N GLN A 44 17.64 -1.39 41.80
CA GLN A 44 18.76 -0.94 40.98
C GLN A 44 18.25 -0.21 39.74
N LYS A 45 19.05 0.74 39.23
CA LYS A 45 18.75 1.45 37.99
C LYS A 45 19.22 0.62 36.81
N ILE A 46 18.39 0.45 35.80
CA ILE A 46 18.64 -0.47 34.68
C ILE A 46 18.63 0.31 33.38
N THR A 47 19.77 0.30 32.69
CA THR A 47 19.97 1.00 31.42
C THR A 47 20.16 0.05 30.24
N ASP A 48 20.44 -1.21 30.52
CA ASP A 48 20.73 -2.22 29.53
C ASP A 48 20.11 -3.56 29.96
N LEU A 49 19.45 -4.21 29.01
CA LEU A 49 18.76 -5.48 29.19
C LEU A 49 19.50 -6.67 28.59
N HIS A 50 20.72 -6.47 28.06
CA HIS A 50 21.55 -7.58 27.61
C HIS A 50 22.00 -8.43 28.79
N ARG A 51 22.28 -9.69 28.49
CA ARG A 51 22.50 -10.76 29.46
C ARG A 51 23.59 -10.42 30.48
N GLU A 52 24.69 -9.84 30.02
CA GLU A 52 25.82 -9.37 30.82
C GLU A 52 25.45 -8.31 31.88
N SER A 53 24.38 -7.56 31.63
CA SER A 53 23.90 -6.48 32.50
C SER A 53 22.81 -6.96 33.46
N VAL A 54 22.06 -8.01 33.11
CA VAL A 54 20.90 -8.46 33.90
C VAL A 54 21.08 -9.78 34.66
N ASP A 55 22.03 -10.64 34.28
CA ASP A 55 22.23 -11.95 34.94
C ASP A 55 22.65 -11.83 36.42
N CYS A 56 23.31 -10.73 36.79
CA CYS A 56 23.72 -10.46 38.17
C CYS A 56 22.59 -9.92 39.05
N LEU A 57 21.46 -9.53 38.47
CA LEU A 57 20.33 -8.96 39.20
C LEU A 57 19.53 -10.06 39.89
N THR A 58 19.22 -9.85 41.17
CA THR A 58 18.42 -10.77 41.97
C THR A 58 17.18 -10.08 42.53
N ILE A 59 16.11 -10.86 42.70
CA ILE A 59 14.83 -10.39 43.24
C ILE A 59 14.61 -11.06 44.60
N PRO A 60 14.33 -10.32 45.69
CA PRO A 60 14.02 -10.93 46.97
C PRO A 60 12.72 -11.73 46.90
N SER A 61 12.75 -12.97 47.40
CA SER A 61 11.58 -13.86 47.42
C SER A 61 10.48 -13.30 48.31
N ALA A 62 9.23 -13.32 47.83
CA ALA A 62 8.06 -12.97 48.63
C ALA A 62 7.66 -14.09 49.60
N HIS A 63 8.17 -15.32 49.37
CA HIS A 63 7.85 -16.53 50.13
C HIS A 63 8.97 -16.99 51.06
N GLY A 64 9.99 -16.15 51.29
CA GLY A 64 11.09 -16.43 52.20
C GLY A 64 12.13 -17.41 51.65
N LYS A 65 12.20 -17.59 50.34
CA LYS A 65 13.14 -18.50 49.64
C LYS A 65 14.49 -17.86 49.31
N GLY A 66 14.87 -16.81 50.04
CA GLY A 66 16.08 -16.05 49.76
C GLY A 66 15.92 -15.15 48.53
N HIS A 67 16.75 -15.36 47.51
CA HIS A 67 16.80 -14.56 46.30
C HIS A 67 16.47 -15.40 45.07
N LEU A 68 15.67 -14.84 44.16
CA LEU A 68 15.39 -15.39 42.86
C LEU A 68 16.47 -14.96 41.86
N HIS A 69 16.84 -15.88 40.97
CA HIS A 69 17.82 -15.67 39.91
C HIS A 69 17.18 -15.78 38.54
N ARG A 70 17.63 -14.98 37.58
CA ARG A 70 17.14 -15.10 36.20
C ARG A 70 17.47 -16.49 35.64
N VAL A 71 16.56 -17.06 34.87
CA VAL A 71 16.87 -18.25 34.05
C VAL A 71 18.01 -17.93 33.07
N ASN A 72 18.82 -18.91 32.66
CA ASN A 72 20.00 -18.63 31.83
C ASN A 72 19.66 -18.39 30.36
N GLU A 73 18.51 -18.87 29.92
CA GLU A 73 18.08 -18.91 28.53
C GLU A 73 17.73 -17.52 27.96
N VAL A 74 17.90 -17.40 26.64
CA VAL A 74 17.50 -16.24 25.82
C VAL A 74 16.41 -16.68 24.85
N PHE A 75 15.63 -15.73 24.34
CA PHE A 75 14.61 -16.01 23.33
C PHE A 75 15.22 -16.51 22.01
N ASP A 76 14.44 -17.34 21.30
CA ASP A 76 14.67 -17.64 19.89
C ASP A 76 14.47 -16.37 19.05
N CYS A 77 15.34 -16.10 18.08
CA CYS A 77 15.29 -14.89 17.25
C CYS A 77 14.01 -14.82 16.39
N TRP A 78 13.34 -15.96 16.15
CA TRP A 78 12.02 -15.96 15.52
C TRP A 78 10.93 -15.39 16.42
N PHE A 79 11.10 -15.45 17.74
CA PHE A 79 10.21 -14.78 18.70
C PHE A 79 10.37 -13.26 18.62
N GLU A 80 11.61 -12.78 18.52
CA GLU A 80 11.93 -11.35 18.37
C GLU A 80 11.34 -10.80 17.06
N SER A 81 11.64 -11.44 15.93
CA SER A 81 11.12 -11.03 14.61
C SER A 81 9.60 -11.18 14.50
N GLY A 82 9.00 -12.19 15.13
CA GLY A 82 7.54 -12.33 15.23
C GLY A 82 6.88 -11.28 16.14
N SER A 83 7.63 -10.69 17.06
CA SER A 83 7.19 -9.60 17.93
C SER A 83 7.28 -8.21 17.28
N MET A 84 7.90 -8.12 16.10
CA MET A 84 8.14 -6.87 15.37
C MET A 84 6.91 -5.94 15.25
N PRO A 85 5.67 -6.40 14.99
CA PRO A 85 4.52 -5.51 14.77
C PRO A 85 4.26 -4.52 15.92
N TYR A 86 4.50 -4.93 17.16
CA TYR A 86 4.30 -4.11 18.35
C TYR A 86 5.62 -3.65 18.97
N ALA A 87 6.67 -4.49 18.93
CA ALA A 87 7.97 -4.17 19.53
C ALA A 87 8.65 -2.95 18.86
N GLN A 88 8.50 -2.80 17.54
CA GLN A 88 9.06 -1.65 16.81
C GLN A 88 8.47 -0.29 17.25
N LEU A 89 7.29 -0.32 17.88
CA LEU A 89 6.55 0.87 18.32
C LEU A 89 6.73 1.14 19.81
N HIS A 90 7.54 0.34 20.51
CA HIS A 90 7.61 0.35 21.98
C HIS A 90 6.22 0.12 22.63
N TYR A 91 5.31 -0.59 21.94
CA TYR A 91 4.00 -0.96 22.47
C TYR A 91 4.17 -2.02 23.56
N PRO A 92 3.44 -1.95 24.69
CA PRO A 92 2.30 -1.06 24.98
C PRO A 92 2.65 0.27 25.66
N PHE A 93 3.93 0.60 25.83
CA PHE A 93 4.36 1.79 26.56
C PHE A 93 4.12 3.07 25.78
N GLU A 94 4.32 3.03 24.45
CA GLU A 94 4.16 4.18 23.56
C GLU A 94 3.40 3.80 22.27
N ASN A 95 3.05 4.81 21.46
CA ASN A 95 2.53 4.67 20.09
C ASN A 95 1.30 3.75 19.96
N THR A 96 0.43 3.77 20.96
CA THR A 96 -0.74 2.90 21.04
C THR A 96 -1.71 3.13 19.87
N GLU A 97 -1.93 4.39 19.49
CA GLU A 97 -2.81 4.78 18.38
C GLU A 97 -2.24 4.29 17.05
N VAL A 98 -0.94 4.48 16.83
CA VAL A 98 -0.22 4.00 15.62
C VAL A 98 -0.34 2.49 15.49
N PHE A 99 -0.17 1.74 16.59
CA PHE A 99 -0.36 0.30 16.59
C PHE A 99 -1.81 -0.08 16.24
N ARG A 100 -2.81 0.56 16.85
CA ARG A 100 -4.22 0.25 16.60
C ARG A 100 -4.64 0.54 15.15
N GLU A 101 -4.11 1.59 14.54
CA GLU A 101 -4.39 1.94 13.15
C GLU A 101 -3.64 1.05 12.15
N GLY A 102 -2.39 0.70 12.46
CA GLY A 102 -1.53 -0.11 11.58
C GLY A 102 -1.72 -1.63 11.68
N PHE A 103 -2.38 -2.12 12.74
CA PHE A 103 -2.56 -3.55 12.98
C PHE A 103 -4.02 -4.01 12.78
N PRO A 104 -4.28 -5.04 11.94
CA PRO A 104 -3.31 -5.87 11.21
C PRO A 104 -2.82 -5.21 9.91
N ALA A 105 -1.59 -5.54 9.53
CA ALA A 105 -0.94 -5.00 8.33
C ALA A 105 -1.71 -5.38 7.05
N ASP A 106 -1.83 -4.46 6.09
CA ASP A 106 -2.54 -4.75 4.85
C ASP A 106 -1.80 -5.73 3.94
N PHE A 107 -0.46 -5.71 3.96
CA PHE A 107 0.37 -6.46 3.03
C PHE A 107 1.75 -6.77 3.61
N ILE A 108 2.22 -8.01 3.40
CA ILE A 108 3.62 -8.42 3.55
C ILE A 108 4.06 -9.27 2.36
N ALA A 109 5.35 -9.31 2.07
CA ALA A 109 5.91 -10.17 1.03
C ALA A 109 7.32 -10.65 1.38
N GLU A 110 7.50 -11.96 1.44
CA GLU A 110 8.79 -12.59 1.73
C GLU A 110 8.94 -13.92 0.96
N GLY A 111 10.11 -14.54 1.07
CA GLY A 111 10.40 -15.84 0.47
C GLY A 111 9.54 -17.00 1.02
N ILE A 112 9.39 -18.05 0.21
CA ILE A 112 8.64 -19.28 0.54
C ILE A 112 9.14 -19.98 1.80
N ASP A 113 10.42 -19.81 2.14
CA ASP A 113 11.01 -20.32 3.37
C ASP A 113 10.39 -19.70 4.63
N GLN A 114 9.83 -18.49 4.54
CA GLN A 114 9.19 -17.82 5.68
C GLN A 114 7.88 -18.47 6.13
N THR A 115 7.32 -19.40 5.35
CA THR A 115 6.19 -20.24 5.78
C THR A 115 6.50 -21.08 7.03
N ARG A 116 7.79 -21.33 7.31
CA ARG A 116 8.26 -22.05 8.51
C ARG A 116 9.11 -21.16 9.43
N GLY A 117 9.14 -19.85 9.16
CA GLY A 117 9.90 -18.86 9.92
C GLY A 117 8.97 -17.71 10.31
N TRP A 118 9.21 -16.53 9.73
CA TRP A 118 8.57 -15.29 10.15
C TRP A 118 7.05 -15.30 10.04
N PHE A 119 6.47 -15.86 8.97
CA PHE A 119 5.00 -15.92 8.84
C PHE A 119 4.36 -16.76 9.95
N TYR A 120 5.03 -17.85 10.34
CA TYR A 120 4.58 -18.73 11.41
C TYR A 120 4.63 -18.00 12.76
N THR A 121 5.77 -17.41 13.11
CA THR A 121 5.90 -16.76 14.43
C THR A 121 5.05 -15.51 14.56
N LEU A 122 4.94 -14.69 13.51
CA LEU A 122 3.98 -13.59 13.45
C LEU A 122 2.56 -14.10 13.80
N LEU A 123 2.10 -15.16 13.14
CA LEU A 123 0.74 -15.67 13.32
C LEU A 123 0.53 -16.24 14.72
N VAL A 124 1.48 -17.03 15.23
CA VAL A 124 1.42 -17.65 16.56
C VAL A 124 1.32 -16.57 17.64
N ILE A 125 2.24 -15.62 17.63
CA ILE A 125 2.32 -14.56 18.64
C ILE A 125 1.09 -13.65 18.57
N SER A 126 0.73 -13.20 17.37
CA SER A 126 -0.44 -12.35 17.14
C SER A 126 -1.74 -13.02 17.58
N THR A 127 -1.90 -14.32 17.31
CA THR A 127 -3.08 -15.08 17.73
C THR A 127 -3.08 -15.31 19.25
N ALA A 128 -1.91 -15.57 19.85
CA ALA A 128 -1.78 -15.75 21.29
C ALA A 128 -2.21 -14.47 22.03
N LEU A 129 -1.64 -13.32 21.66
CA LEU A 129 -1.82 -12.03 22.34
C LEU A 129 -3.12 -11.31 21.97
N TYR A 130 -3.50 -11.27 20.68
CA TYR A 130 -4.57 -10.41 20.19
C TYR A 130 -5.74 -11.14 19.53
N LYS A 131 -5.68 -12.48 19.43
CA LYS A 131 -6.71 -13.31 18.77
C LYS A 131 -7.03 -12.87 17.33
N LYS A 132 -6.02 -12.32 16.64
CA LYS A 132 -6.12 -11.83 15.26
C LYS A 132 -4.93 -12.30 14.44
N ALA A 133 -5.12 -12.45 13.13
CA ALA A 133 -4.01 -12.59 12.20
C ALA A 133 -3.25 -11.25 12.08
N PRO A 134 -1.91 -11.26 11.94
CA PRO A 134 -1.10 -10.05 11.94
C PRO A 134 -1.10 -9.30 10.61
N PHE A 135 -1.60 -9.92 9.54
CA PHE A 135 -1.64 -9.37 8.19
C PHE A 135 -2.93 -9.78 7.45
N LYS A 136 -3.33 -9.02 6.43
CA LYS A 136 -4.50 -9.27 5.57
C LYS A 136 -4.11 -9.97 4.26
N ASN A 137 -3.00 -9.58 3.64
CA ASN A 137 -2.51 -10.14 2.39
C ASN A 137 -1.03 -10.56 2.50
N VAL A 138 -0.68 -11.71 1.92
CA VAL A 138 0.70 -12.23 1.87
C VAL A 138 1.04 -12.59 0.43
N ILE A 139 2.14 -12.05 -0.09
CA ILE A 139 2.78 -12.56 -1.31
C ILE A 139 3.96 -13.45 -0.91
N VAL A 140 3.95 -14.67 -1.43
CA VAL A 140 5.04 -15.63 -1.22
C VAL A 140 5.91 -15.67 -2.46
N ASN A 141 7.13 -15.16 -2.34
CA ASN A 141 8.12 -15.18 -3.40
C ASN A 141 8.86 -16.51 -3.42
N GLY A 142 9.25 -16.97 -4.60
CA GLY A 142 10.07 -18.16 -4.77
C GLY A 142 11.53 -17.89 -4.43
N LEU A 143 12.39 -18.87 -4.73
CA LEU A 143 13.81 -18.79 -4.43
C LEU A 143 14.61 -18.38 -5.66
N VAL A 144 15.48 -17.38 -5.50
CA VAL A 144 16.49 -17.04 -6.49
C VAL A 144 17.73 -17.89 -6.23
N LEU A 145 18.12 -18.67 -7.24
CA LEU A 145 19.28 -19.55 -7.22
C LEU A 145 20.35 -19.02 -8.17
N ALA A 146 21.58 -19.48 -7.96
CA ALA A 146 22.67 -19.26 -8.91
C ALA A 146 22.35 -19.91 -10.27
N SER A 147 23.10 -19.53 -11.31
CA SER A 147 22.91 -20.03 -12.67
C SER A 147 23.05 -21.55 -12.80
N ASP A 148 23.78 -22.18 -11.87
CA ASP A 148 23.99 -23.62 -11.72
C ASP A 148 22.94 -24.34 -10.85
N ARG A 149 21.85 -23.66 -10.47
CA ARG A 149 20.77 -24.14 -9.58
C ARG A 149 21.20 -24.37 -8.13
N GLN A 150 22.37 -23.93 -7.70
CA GLN A 150 22.74 -23.97 -6.28
C GLN A 150 22.16 -22.77 -5.53
N LYS A 151 21.90 -22.94 -4.23
CA LYS A 151 21.54 -21.82 -3.35
C LYS A 151 22.68 -20.80 -3.36
N MET A 152 22.33 -19.53 -3.57
CA MET A 152 23.28 -18.44 -3.50
C MET A 152 23.87 -18.34 -2.09
N SER A 153 25.17 -18.14 -1.97
CA SER A 153 25.85 -18.04 -0.67
C SER A 153 27.02 -17.07 -0.75
N LYS A 154 27.07 -16.12 0.20
CA LYS A 154 28.20 -15.19 0.37
C LYS A 154 29.54 -15.93 0.46
N ARG A 155 29.55 -17.11 1.09
CA ARG A 155 30.74 -17.97 1.20
C ARG A 155 31.15 -18.59 -0.14
N LYS A 156 30.19 -19.00 -0.97
CA LYS A 156 30.45 -19.61 -2.28
C LYS A 156 30.74 -18.59 -3.38
N LYS A 157 30.36 -17.31 -3.19
CA LYS A 157 30.46 -16.24 -4.19
C LYS A 157 29.93 -16.68 -5.57
N ASN A 158 28.85 -17.47 -5.56
CA ASN A 158 28.25 -18.08 -6.75
C ASN A 158 27.14 -17.24 -7.39
N TYR A 159 27.13 -15.93 -7.12
CA TYR A 159 26.18 -14.99 -7.68
C TYR A 159 26.88 -13.66 -7.95
N PRO A 160 26.50 -12.92 -9.01
CA PRO A 160 27.01 -11.58 -9.25
C PRO A 160 26.53 -10.64 -8.14
N ASP A 161 27.38 -9.70 -7.72
CA ASP A 161 26.99 -8.72 -6.72
C ASP A 161 25.79 -7.90 -7.25
N PRO A 162 24.67 -7.78 -6.50
CA PRO A 162 23.53 -6.97 -6.91
C PRO A 162 23.91 -5.54 -7.34
N LEU A 163 24.90 -4.92 -6.68
CA LEU A 163 25.37 -3.58 -7.03
C LEU A 163 26.10 -3.55 -8.38
N GLU A 164 26.85 -4.59 -8.72
CA GLU A 164 27.50 -4.69 -10.04
C GLU A 164 26.44 -4.79 -11.15
N VAL A 165 25.40 -5.60 -10.94
CA VAL A 165 24.28 -5.73 -11.88
C VAL A 165 23.54 -4.40 -12.06
N ILE A 166 23.25 -3.69 -10.95
CA ILE A 166 22.59 -2.39 -10.97
C ILE A 166 23.45 -1.34 -11.70
N ASN A 167 24.76 -1.29 -11.43
CA ASN A 167 25.65 -0.33 -12.08
C ASN A 167 25.77 -0.60 -13.59
N LYS A 168 25.66 -1.86 -14.01
CA LYS A 168 25.80 -2.25 -15.42
C LYS A 168 24.52 -2.11 -16.23
N TYR A 169 23.36 -2.39 -15.63
CA TYR A 169 22.07 -2.48 -16.34
C TYR A 169 20.98 -1.56 -15.81
N GLY A 170 21.19 -0.90 -14.68
CA GLY A 170 20.20 -0.09 -13.99
C GLY A 170 19.29 -0.92 -13.07
N ALA A 171 18.76 -0.25 -12.04
CA ALA A 171 17.87 -0.87 -11.06
C ALA A 171 16.54 -1.33 -11.68
N ASP A 172 15.99 -0.58 -12.63
CA ASP A 172 14.71 -0.91 -13.27
C ASP A 172 14.76 -2.19 -14.09
N SER A 173 15.87 -2.45 -14.77
CA SER A 173 16.09 -3.69 -15.52
C SER A 173 16.10 -4.90 -14.58
N LEU A 174 16.78 -4.79 -13.43
CA LEU A 174 16.78 -5.83 -12.41
C LEU A 174 15.39 -6.03 -11.80
N ARG A 175 14.66 -4.95 -11.51
CA ARG A 175 13.28 -5.01 -11.02
C ARG A 175 12.39 -5.76 -12.00
N LEU A 176 12.34 -5.32 -13.25
CA LEU A 176 11.57 -5.96 -14.32
C LEU A 176 11.94 -7.44 -14.50
N TYR A 177 13.23 -7.77 -14.45
CA TYR A 177 13.70 -9.15 -14.55
C TYR A 177 13.10 -10.03 -13.46
N LEU A 178 13.15 -9.57 -12.20
CA LEU A 178 12.63 -10.34 -11.08
C LEU A 178 11.10 -10.45 -11.14
N ILE A 179 10.38 -9.36 -11.41
CA ILE A 179 8.90 -9.39 -11.41
C ILE A 179 8.30 -10.09 -12.63
N ASN A 180 9.04 -10.18 -13.74
CA ASN A 180 8.64 -10.96 -14.92
C ASN A 180 9.06 -12.44 -14.83
N SER A 181 9.65 -12.85 -13.71
CA SER A 181 10.16 -14.21 -13.52
C SER A 181 9.15 -15.11 -12.78
N PRO A 182 9.38 -16.43 -12.74
CA PRO A 182 8.58 -17.34 -11.94
C PRO A 182 8.62 -17.07 -10.42
N VAL A 183 9.56 -16.24 -9.94
CA VAL A 183 9.72 -15.96 -8.50
C VAL A 183 8.47 -15.33 -7.89
N VAL A 184 7.70 -14.54 -8.64
CA VAL A 184 6.43 -13.94 -8.17
C VAL A 184 5.27 -14.95 -8.13
N ARG A 185 5.53 -16.21 -8.45
CA ARG A 185 4.59 -17.35 -8.39
C ARG A 185 5.06 -18.43 -7.40
N ALA A 186 5.93 -18.06 -6.45
CA ALA A 186 6.57 -18.98 -5.50
C ALA A 186 7.49 -20.04 -6.16
N GLU A 187 7.86 -19.87 -7.43
CA GLU A 187 8.71 -20.81 -8.17
C GLU A 187 10.19 -20.39 -8.15
N VAL A 188 11.07 -21.33 -8.48
CA VAL A 188 12.51 -21.10 -8.52
C VAL A 188 12.91 -20.27 -9.74
N LEU A 189 13.74 -19.25 -9.53
CA LEU A 189 14.43 -18.52 -10.59
C LEU A 189 15.92 -18.83 -10.55
N CYS A 190 16.49 -19.33 -11.64
CA CYS A 190 17.95 -19.38 -11.80
C CYS A 190 18.42 -18.05 -12.36
N PHE A 191 19.12 -17.25 -11.56
CA PHE A 191 19.54 -15.92 -11.96
C PHE A 191 20.59 -15.99 -13.07
N LYS A 192 20.34 -15.25 -14.14
CA LYS A 192 21.24 -15.11 -15.29
C LYS A 192 21.30 -13.64 -15.67
N GLU A 193 22.52 -13.10 -15.70
CA GLU A 193 22.78 -11.69 -15.99
C GLU A 193 22.35 -11.33 -17.42
N GLU A 194 22.42 -12.29 -18.36
CA GLU A 194 21.96 -12.10 -19.75
C GLU A 194 20.48 -11.74 -19.82
N GLY A 195 19.64 -12.32 -18.93
CA GLY A 195 18.22 -12.03 -18.89
C GLY A 195 17.89 -10.59 -18.45
N VAL A 196 18.78 -9.97 -17.65
CA VAL A 196 18.65 -8.55 -17.27
C VAL A 196 18.98 -7.64 -18.46
N ARG A 197 19.97 -8.03 -19.27
CA ARG A 197 20.34 -7.31 -20.49
C ARG A 197 19.25 -7.33 -21.54
N ASP A 198 18.55 -8.45 -21.70
CA ASP A 198 17.55 -8.60 -22.76
C ASP A 198 16.29 -7.74 -22.53
N ILE A 199 16.07 -7.27 -21.29
CA ILE A 199 15.01 -6.31 -20.95
C ILE A 199 15.32 -4.89 -21.47
N LEU A 200 16.60 -4.57 -21.70
CA LEU A 200 17.05 -3.23 -22.10
C LEU A 200 16.79 -2.86 -23.57
N LYS A 201 15.91 -3.58 -24.28
CA LYS A 201 15.61 -3.28 -25.68
C LYS A 201 14.20 -2.70 -25.81
N ASP A 202 14.16 -1.54 -26.48
CA ASP A 202 13.01 -0.83 -27.04
C ASP A 202 12.10 -0.03 -26.09
N VAL A 203 12.50 1.18 -25.68
CA VAL A 203 11.58 2.34 -25.53
C VAL A 203 12.34 3.68 -25.60
N PHE A 204 12.37 4.37 -26.74
CA PHE A 204 12.58 5.83 -26.77
C PHE A 204 11.98 6.46 -28.03
N LEU A 205 11.01 7.37 -27.86
CA LEU A 205 10.68 8.42 -28.84
C LEU A 205 10.30 9.70 -28.08
N PRO A 206 10.91 10.86 -28.40
CA PRO A 206 10.43 12.16 -27.90
C PRO A 206 9.06 12.46 -28.51
N CYS A 207 8.09 12.88 -27.70
CA CYS A 207 6.77 13.28 -28.16
C CYS A 207 6.39 14.63 -27.56
N TYR A 208 5.75 15.46 -28.39
CA TYR A 208 5.10 16.71 -28.00
C TYR A 208 3.62 16.46 -27.76
N SER A 209 2.98 17.19 -26.85
CA SER A 209 1.52 17.14 -26.70
C SER A 209 0.97 18.32 -25.95
N GLU A 210 -0.06 18.89 -26.56
CA GLU A 210 -1.10 19.61 -25.86
C GLU A 210 -2.10 18.59 -25.29
N GLU A 211 -2.79 18.99 -24.23
CA GLU A 211 -3.79 18.18 -23.55
C GLU A 211 -4.90 17.76 -24.51
N VAL A 212 -5.21 16.47 -24.58
CA VAL A 212 -6.48 16.00 -25.16
C VAL A 212 -7.23 15.30 -24.07
N PHE A 213 -8.03 16.08 -23.34
CA PHE A 213 -9.21 15.54 -22.67
C PHE A 213 -10.51 16.25 -23.00
N ASP A 214 -10.50 17.35 -23.74
CA ASP A 214 -11.74 17.98 -24.19
C ASP A 214 -11.73 18.22 -25.71
N SER A 215 -12.58 17.48 -26.42
CA SER A 215 -13.17 17.88 -27.71
C SER A 215 -12.40 17.65 -29.02
N VAL A 216 -11.38 16.78 -29.10
CA VAL A 216 -10.85 16.40 -30.43
C VAL A 216 -11.72 15.28 -31.01
N ASN A 217 -12.39 15.56 -32.13
CA ASN A 217 -13.11 14.54 -32.89
C ASN A 217 -12.10 13.61 -33.57
N ILE A 218 -11.63 12.59 -32.85
CA ILE A 218 -10.63 11.64 -33.34
C ILE A 218 -11.29 10.77 -34.43
N GLN A 219 -10.99 11.08 -35.69
CA GLN A 219 -11.51 10.34 -36.84
C GLN A 219 -10.63 9.13 -37.21
N ASN A 220 -9.35 9.14 -36.81
CA ASN A 220 -8.42 8.08 -37.18
C ASN A 220 -8.64 6.82 -36.31
N ILE A 221 -8.82 5.68 -36.97
CA ILE A 221 -9.10 4.40 -36.31
C ILE A 221 -7.93 3.90 -35.45
N MET A 222 -6.68 4.18 -35.84
CA MET A 222 -5.49 3.77 -35.08
C MET A 222 -5.37 4.56 -33.78
N ASP A 223 -5.72 5.84 -33.81
CA ASP A 223 -5.72 6.73 -32.64
C ASP A 223 -6.82 6.29 -31.65
N CYS A 224 -8.03 6.02 -32.15
CA CYS A 224 -9.12 5.44 -31.35
C CYS A 224 -8.74 4.08 -30.75
N TRP A 225 -8.10 3.22 -31.55
CA TRP A 225 -7.68 1.89 -31.11
C TRP A 225 -6.64 1.96 -29.99
N ILE A 226 -5.57 2.76 -30.12
CA ILE A 226 -4.52 2.80 -29.10
C ILE A 226 -5.03 3.41 -27.79
N LEU A 227 -5.92 4.41 -27.85
CA LEU A 227 -6.56 5.00 -26.67
C LEU A 227 -7.49 3.99 -25.97
N SER A 228 -8.33 3.29 -26.73
CA SER A 228 -9.22 2.24 -26.21
C SER A 228 -8.41 1.08 -25.59
N TYR A 229 -7.33 0.67 -26.25
CA TYR A 229 -6.43 -0.36 -25.75
C TYR A 229 -5.72 0.08 -24.46
N THR A 230 -5.33 1.35 -24.37
CA THR A 230 -4.74 1.95 -23.17
C THR A 230 -5.72 1.93 -21.99
N GLN A 231 -6.99 2.31 -22.19
CA GLN A 231 -8.01 2.23 -21.14
C GLN A 231 -8.27 0.79 -20.67
N SER A 232 -8.31 -0.15 -21.63
CA SER A 232 -8.46 -1.58 -21.32
C SER A 232 -7.28 -2.11 -20.48
N LEU A 233 -6.07 -1.64 -20.78
CA LEU A 233 -4.87 -1.98 -20.00
C LEU A 233 -4.93 -1.38 -18.60
N VAL A 234 -5.29 -0.10 -18.45
CA VAL A 234 -5.45 0.55 -17.13
C VAL A 234 -6.43 -0.26 -16.27
N ALA A 235 -7.63 -0.56 -16.79
CA ALA A 235 -8.64 -1.34 -16.07
C ALA A 235 -8.12 -2.72 -15.66
N PHE A 236 -7.36 -3.38 -16.55
CA PHE A 236 -6.74 -4.67 -16.25
C PHE A 236 -5.69 -4.57 -15.13
N VAL A 237 -4.75 -3.63 -15.23
CA VAL A 237 -3.69 -3.44 -14.22
C VAL A 237 -4.30 -3.12 -12.86
N SER A 238 -5.27 -2.21 -12.80
CA SER A 238 -5.97 -1.86 -11.55
C SER A 238 -6.65 -3.06 -10.90
N LYS A 239 -7.31 -3.91 -11.70
CA LYS A 239 -7.95 -5.14 -11.22
C LYS A 239 -6.94 -6.12 -10.65
N GLU A 240 -5.85 -6.39 -11.37
CA GLU A 240 -4.86 -7.39 -10.98
C GLU A 240 -4.03 -6.93 -9.78
N MET A 241 -3.66 -5.65 -9.72
CA MET A 241 -2.94 -5.07 -8.57
C MET A 241 -3.81 -5.04 -7.31
N LYS A 242 -5.11 -4.75 -7.42
CA LYS A 242 -6.06 -4.86 -6.29
C LYS A 242 -6.17 -6.30 -5.75
N ALA A 243 -5.91 -7.29 -6.60
CA ALA A 243 -5.88 -8.71 -6.23
C ALA A 243 -4.46 -9.22 -5.89
N TYR A 244 -3.45 -8.35 -5.82
CA TYR A 244 -2.04 -8.71 -5.57
C TYR A 244 -1.45 -9.71 -6.59
N ARG A 245 -1.96 -9.73 -7.84
CA ARG A 245 -1.54 -10.66 -8.90
C ARG A 245 -0.48 -10.04 -9.81
N LEU A 246 0.69 -9.75 -9.24
CA LEU A 246 1.78 -9.08 -9.96
C LEU A 246 2.23 -9.83 -11.23
N TYR A 247 2.21 -11.17 -11.19
CA TYR A 247 2.66 -12.03 -12.28
C TYR A 247 1.86 -11.90 -13.59
N THR A 248 0.65 -11.34 -13.57
CA THR A 248 -0.18 -11.14 -14.77
C THR A 248 0.04 -9.78 -15.43
N VAL A 249 0.58 -8.81 -14.69
CA VAL A 249 0.67 -7.40 -15.09
C VAL A 249 1.81 -7.18 -16.07
N VAL A 250 3.01 -7.66 -15.74
CA VAL A 250 4.24 -7.39 -16.49
C VAL A 250 4.17 -7.88 -17.94
N PRO A 251 3.70 -9.11 -18.23
CA PRO A 251 3.57 -9.57 -19.62
C PRO A 251 2.64 -8.69 -20.47
N LYS A 252 1.56 -8.17 -19.86
CA LYS A 252 0.63 -7.28 -20.56
C LYS A 252 1.21 -5.89 -20.82
N LEU A 253 1.99 -5.36 -19.89
CA LEU A 253 2.72 -4.10 -20.07
C LEU A 253 3.76 -4.21 -21.20
N VAL A 254 4.54 -5.29 -21.23
CA VAL A 254 5.52 -5.55 -22.31
C VAL A 254 4.81 -5.67 -23.66
N LYS A 255 3.71 -6.41 -23.74
CA LYS A 255 2.89 -6.50 -24.97
C LYS A 255 2.31 -5.16 -25.39
N PHE A 256 1.97 -4.29 -24.44
CA PHE A 256 1.49 -2.94 -24.75
C PHE A 256 2.58 -2.07 -25.37
N VAL A 257 3.80 -2.12 -24.84
CA VAL A 257 4.95 -1.43 -25.42
C VAL A 257 5.17 -1.88 -26.88
N ASP A 258 5.12 -3.19 -27.15
CA ASP A 258 5.20 -3.74 -28.51
C ASP A 258 4.08 -3.20 -29.43
N HIS A 259 2.83 -3.18 -28.97
CA HIS A 259 1.73 -2.59 -29.73
C HIS A 259 1.90 -1.10 -30.00
N LEU A 260 2.45 -0.35 -29.04
CA LEU A 260 2.70 1.07 -29.19
C LEU A 260 3.82 1.33 -30.22
N THR A 261 4.95 0.62 -30.13
CA THR A 261 6.13 0.87 -30.97
C THR A 261 6.01 0.24 -32.35
N ASN A 262 5.69 -1.06 -32.42
CA ASN A 262 5.74 -1.85 -33.65
C ASN A 262 4.48 -1.74 -34.50
N TRP A 263 3.35 -1.33 -33.91
CA TRP A 263 2.10 -1.13 -34.63
C TRP A 263 1.71 0.34 -34.72
N TYR A 264 1.41 1.01 -33.59
CA TYR A 264 0.89 2.38 -33.64
C TYR A 264 1.90 3.38 -34.22
N VAL A 265 3.09 3.50 -33.61
CA VAL A 265 4.14 4.42 -34.04
C VAL A 265 4.61 4.09 -35.46
N ARG A 266 4.81 2.81 -35.76
CA ARG A 266 5.26 2.37 -37.10
C ARG A 266 4.27 2.76 -38.19
N MET A 267 2.98 2.49 -38.00
CA MET A 267 1.94 2.76 -38.99
C MET A 267 1.64 4.26 -39.12
N ASN A 268 1.82 5.03 -38.04
CA ASN A 268 1.56 6.48 -38.03
C ASN A 268 2.84 7.31 -38.23
N ARG A 269 3.99 6.72 -38.59
CA ARG A 269 5.27 7.42 -38.68
C ARG A 269 5.25 8.62 -39.63
N GLN A 270 4.54 8.51 -40.75
CA GLN A 270 4.37 9.61 -41.72
C GLN A 270 3.49 10.73 -41.14
N ARG A 271 2.38 10.36 -40.47
CA ARG A 271 1.50 11.31 -39.78
C ARG A 271 2.25 12.08 -38.70
N LEU A 272 3.01 11.37 -37.85
CA LEU A 272 3.85 11.93 -36.79
C LEU A 272 4.98 12.85 -37.30
N LYS A 273 5.35 12.73 -38.59
CA LYS A 273 6.36 13.59 -39.24
C LYS A 273 5.78 14.83 -39.90
N GLY A 274 4.46 14.95 -40.02
CA GLY A 274 3.80 16.07 -40.71
C GLY A 274 3.36 15.78 -42.14
N ASP A 275 3.60 14.57 -42.68
CA ASP A 275 3.28 14.25 -44.07
C ASP A 275 1.76 14.29 -44.36
N GLY A 276 0.94 14.10 -43.32
CA GLY A 276 -0.54 14.15 -43.37
C GLY A 276 -1.15 15.55 -43.18
N GLY A 277 -0.32 16.60 -43.06
CA GLY A 277 -0.73 17.96 -42.74
C GLY A 277 -0.57 18.30 -41.25
N GLU A 278 -0.47 19.60 -40.96
CA GLU A 278 -0.11 20.11 -39.62
C GLU A 278 -1.13 19.72 -38.54
N ASN A 279 -2.43 19.82 -38.85
CA ASN A 279 -3.48 19.47 -37.89
C ASN A 279 -3.52 17.97 -37.58
N ASP A 280 -3.37 17.10 -38.58
CA ASP A 280 -3.35 15.64 -38.37
C ASP A 280 -2.10 15.19 -37.60
N CYS A 281 -0.95 15.81 -37.89
CA CYS A 281 0.29 15.60 -37.15
C CYS A 281 0.14 15.97 -35.69
N LYS A 282 -0.46 17.14 -35.41
CA LYS A 282 -0.73 17.62 -34.06
C LYS A 282 -1.59 16.62 -33.28
N ILE A 283 -2.71 16.18 -33.86
CA ILE A 283 -3.60 15.18 -33.24
C ILE A 283 -2.84 13.88 -32.95
N ALA A 284 -2.07 13.37 -33.91
CA ALA A 284 -1.31 12.13 -33.74
C ALA A 284 -0.26 12.22 -32.60
N LEU A 285 0.40 13.37 -32.46
CA LEU A 285 1.37 13.66 -31.40
C LEU A 285 0.70 13.78 -30.03
N GLU A 286 -0.43 14.49 -29.95
CA GLU A 286 -1.24 14.61 -28.73
C GLU A 286 -1.72 13.25 -28.23
N VAL A 287 -2.26 12.41 -29.12
CA VAL A 287 -2.68 11.04 -28.80
C VAL A 287 -1.49 10.23 -28.28
N LEU A 288 -0.36 10.27 -28.99
CA LEU A 288 0.83 9.53 -28.61
C LEU A 288 1.33 9.93 -27.22
N CYS A 289 1.38 11.22 -26.91
CA CYS A 289 1.81 11.65 -25.59
C CYS A 289 0.79 11.35 -24.49
N SER A 290 -0.52 11.45 -24.76
CA SER A 290 -1.55 11.04 -23.79
C SER A 290 -1.41 9.56 -23.42
N VAL A 291 -1.15 8.72 -24.43
CA VAL A 291 -0.85 7.30 -24.26
C VAL A 291 0.45 7.09 -23.47
N LEU A 292 1.54 7.79 -23.82
CA LEU A 292 2.82 7.70 -23.11
C LEU A 292 2.69 8.17 -21.65
N TYR A 293 1.98 9.26 -21.41
CA TYR A 293 1.72 9.81 -20.09
C TYR A 293 0.96 8.81 -19.21
N THR A 294 -0.06 8.16 -19.76
CA THR A 294 -0.81 7.11 -19.06
C THR A 294 0.07 5.87 -18.81
N MET A 295 0.89 5.49 -19.78
CA MET A 295 1.83 4.37 -19.65
C MET A 295 2.86 4.61 -18.55
N VAL A 296 3.49 5.78 -18.48
CA VAL A 296 4.49 6.06 -17.42
C VAL A 296 3.85 6.08 -16.03
N ARG A 297 2.59 6.52 -15.90
CA ARG A 297 1.86 6.43 -14.63
C ARG A 297 1.60 4.98 -14.22
N MET A 298 1.24 4.10 -15.17
CA MET A 298 1.09 2.66 -14.90
C MET A 298 2.42 1.98 -14.58
N MET A 299 3.51 2.40 -15.21
CA MET A 299 4.81 1.77 -15.05
C MET A 299 5.58 2.27 -13.83
N ALA A 300 5.20 3.40 -13.22
CA ALA A 300 5.92 4.01 -12.11
C ALA A 300 6.21 3.09 -10.91
N PRO A 301 5.28 2.21 -10.46
CA PRO A 301 5.58 1.26 -9.39
C PRO A 301 6.61 0.18 -9.77
N PHE A 302 6.78 -0.10 -11.07
CA PHE A 302 7.63 -1.17 -11.58
C PHE A 302 9.02 -0.66 -11.99
N THR A 303 9.07 0.44 -12.74
CA THR A 303 10.30 1.06 -13.27
C THR A 303 10.41 2.54 -12.88
N PRO A 304 10.58 2.85 -11.58
CA PRO A 304 10.45 4.20 -11.06
C PRO A 304 11.44 5.21 -11.65
N PHE A 305 12.64 4.79 -12.01
CA PHE A 305 13.66 5.70 -12.54
C PHE A 305 13.41 6.04 -14.00
N PHE A 306 13.07 5.05 -14.82
CA PHE A 306 12.73 5.21 -16.23
C PHE A 306 11.47 6.05 -16.38
N THR A 307 10.42 5.77 -15.61
CA THR A 307 9.17 6.54 -15.69
C THR A 307 9.36 7.98 -15.25
N GLU A 308 10.20 8.23 -14.24
CA GLU A 308 10.54 9.58 -13.81
C GLU A 308 11.31 10.32 -14.91
N PHE A 309 12.32 9.69 -15.52
CA PHE A 309 13.07 10.26 -16.64
C PHE A 309 12.15 10.64 -17.81
N VAL A 310 11.25 9.74 -18.21
CA VAL A 310 10.30 10.02 -19.29
C VAL A 310 9.32 11.12 -18.87
N TYR A 311 8.79 11.07 -17.64
CA TYR A 311 7.88 12.08 -17.11
C TYR A 311 8.50 13.48 -17.11
N GLN A 312 9.75 13.64 -16.66
CA GLN A 312 10.42 14.95 -16.66
C GLN A 312 10.58 15.53 -18.07
N ASN A 313 10.75 14.68 -19.09
CA ASN A 313 10.81 15.13 -20.47
C ASN A 313 9.42 15.46 -21.04
N LEU A 314 8.40 14.67 -20.71
CA LEU A 314 7.01 14.97 -21.08
C LEU A 314 6.50 16.25 -20.39
N ARG A 315 6.87 16.48 -19.12
CA ARG A 315 6.46 17.65 -18.34
C ARG A 315 6.88 18.98 -18.98
N LYS A 316 7.98 19.01 -19.73
CA LYS A 316 8.45 20.22 -20.46
C LYS A 316 7.52 20.62 -21.61
N VAL A 317 6.73 19.67 -22.14
CA VAL A 317 5.84 19.89 -23.28
C VAL A 317 4.36 19.95 -22.89
N LEU A 318 4.01 19.46 -21.70
CA LEU A 318 2.65 19.60 -21.14
C LEU A 318 2.44 21.05 -20.65
N LYS A 319 1.32 21.69 -21.04
CA LYS A 319 0.97 23.06 -20.60
C LYS A 319 0.71 23.12 -19.10
N GLU A 320 0.96 24.26 -18.45
CA GLU A 320 0.81 24.53 -17.01
C GLU A 320 -0.64 24.47 -16.45
N THR A 321 -1.40 23.42 -16.75
CA THR A 321 -2.75 23.23 -16.24
C THR A 321 -2.72 22.45 -14.93
N ASN A 322 -2.57 23.18 -13.81
CA ASN A 322 -2.94 22.87 -12.41
C ASN A 322 -2.74 21.46 -11.78
N HIS A 323 -2.11 20.50 -12.46
CA HIS A 323 -1.91 19.13 -12.01
C HIS A 323 -0.49 18.62 -12.33
N HIS A 324 0.46 19.54 -12.53
CA HIS A 324 1.88 19.16 -12.63
C HIS A 324 2.47 19.00 -11.26
N GLN A 325 2.72 17.74 -10.89
CA GLN A 325 3.55 17.44 -9.74
C GLN A 325 5.02 17.50 -10.13
N GLU A 326 5.90 17.59 -9.14
CA GLU A 326 7.34 17.59 -9.41
C GLU A 326 7.85 16.25 -9.91
N SER A 327 7.20 15.16 -9.51
CA SER A 327 7.56 13.77 -9.87
C SER A 327 6.32 12.97 -10.27
N ILE A 328 6.53 11.94 -11.11
CA ILE A 328 5.48 10.99 -11.49
C ILE A 328 4.89 10.28 -10.27
N HIS A 329 5.69 10.13 -9.21
CA HIS A 329 5.35 9.38 -7.99
C HIS A 329 4.39 10.13 -7.07
N TYR A 330 4.17 11.42 -7.30
CA TYR A 330 3.19 12.23 -6.58
C TYR A 330 1.85 12.31 -7.31
N LEU A 331 1.79 11.81 -8.55
CA LEU A 331 0.55 11.75 -9.30
C LEU A 331 -0.31 10.59 -8.81
N PRO A 332 -1.59 10.81 -8.51
CA PRO A 332 -2.48 9.73 -8.13
C PRO A 332 -2.65 8.75 -9.29
N PHE A 333 -2.63 7.43 -9.06
CA PHE A 333 -2.75 6.44 -10.14
C PHE A 333 -4.14 6.48 -10.83
N HIS A 334 -5.20 6.80 -10.09
CA HIS A 334 -6.55 7.01 -10.60
C HIS A 334 -6.99 8.45 -10.32
N ASN A 335 -7.70 9.07 -11.26
CA ASN A 335 -8.42 10.31 -10.97
C ASN A 335 -9.75 9.96 -10.25
N THR A 336 -9.64 9.43 -9.02
CA THR A 336 -10.80 9.12 -8.17
C THR A 336 -11.62 10.36 -7.86
N ASN A 337 -11.12 11.56 -8.13
CA ASN A 337 -11.86 12.80 -7.94
C ASN A 337 -13.17 12.82 -8.72
N VAL A 338 -13.18 12.36 -9.99
CA VAL A 338 -14.42 12.37 -10.78
C VAL A 338 -15.40 11.33 -10.26
N GLU A 339 -14.95 10.09 -10.04
CA GLU A 339 -15.79 9.03 -9.49
C GLU A 339 -16.32 9.38 -8.09
N ARG A 340 -15.48 9.98 -7.24
CA ARG A 340 -15.86 10.49 -5.91
C ARG A 340 -16.90 11.60 -6.03
N LYS A 341 -16.68 12.60 -6.88
CA LYS A 341 -17.63 13.69 -7.12
C LYS A 341 -18.98 13.16 -7.58
N VAL A 342 -18.98 12.25 -8.56
CA VAL A 342 -20.20 11.62 -9.09
C VAL A 342 -20.89 10.77 -8.03
N SER A 343 -20.14 9.98 -7.25
CA SER A 343 -20.70 9.17 -6.17
C SER A 343 -21.32 10.02 -5.06
N ARG A 344 -20.67 11.13 -4.66
CA ARG A 344 -21.20 12.10 -3.69
C ARG A 344 -22.44 12.80 -4.22
N MET A 345 -22.45 13.18 -5.50
CA MET A 345 -23.63 13.72 -6.19
C MET A 345 -24.79 12.72 -6.20
N GLN A 346 -24.54 11.45 -6.56
CA GLN A 346 -25.55 10.38 -6.54
C GLN A 346 -26.13 10.19 -5.13
N ALA A 347 -25.28 10.16 -4.09
CA ALA A 347 -25.73 10.05 -2.71
C ALA A 347 -26.67 11.21 -2.30
N VAL A 348 -26.35 12.45 -2.71
CA VAL A 348 -27.24 13.61 -2.47
C VAL A 348 -28.57 13.47 -3.21
N ILE A 349 -28.55 13.02 -4.46
CA ILE A 349 -29.77 12.79 -5.26
C ILE A 349 -30.64 11.70 -4.63
N ASP A 350 -30.05 10.59 -4.23
CA ASP A 350 -30.79 9.46 -3.65
C ASP A 350 -31.42 9.84 -2.30
N ILE A 351 -30.69 10.54 -1.44
CA ILE A 351 -31.23 11.08 -0.18
C ILE A 351 -32.35 12.09 -0.46
N GLY A 352 -32.16 12.99 -1.43
CA GLY A 352 -33.17 13.97 -1.82
C GLY A 352 -34.46 13.30 -2.31
N ARG A 353 -34.36 12.25 -3.13
CA ARG A 353 -35.50 11.45 -3.59
C ARG A 353 -36.22 10.78 -2.42
N LEU A 354 -35.47 10.18 -1.49
CA LEU A 354 -36.03 9.54 -0.30
C LEU A 354 -36.80 10.53 0.59
N ILE A 355 -36.28 11.74 0.79
CA ILE A 355 -36.96 12.79 1.58
C ILE A 355 -38.28 13.19 0.90
N ARG A 356 -38.27 13.35 -0.43
CA ARG A 356 -39.49 13.67 -1.19
C ARG A 356 -40.52 12.57 -1.11
N GLU A 357 -40.11 11.31 -1.21
CA GLU A 357 -40.99 10.15 -1.08
C GLU A 357 -41.63 10.09 0.31
N ARG A 358 -40.83 10.26 1.38
CA ARG A 358 -41.32 10.30 2.77
C ARG A 358 -42.35 11.40 3.02
N ASN A 359 -42.18 12.54 2.35
CA ASN A 359 -43.09 13.68 2.44
C ASN A 359 -44.19 13.66 1.37
N THR A 360 -44.31 12.59 0.58
CA THR A 360 -45.30 12.45 -0.51
C THR A 360 -45.27 13.64 -1.50
N LEU A 361 -44.06 14.11 -1.86
CA LEU A 361 -43.83 15.22 -2.79
C LEU A 361 -43.38 14.72 -4.17
N PRO A 362 -44.26 14.68 -5.19
CA PRO A 362 -43.90 14.25 -6.53
C PRO A 362 -42.78 15.08 -7.16
N ILE A 363 -41.89 14.44 -7.94
CA ILE A 363 -40.74 15.07 -8.62
C ILE A 363 -41.14 16.23 -9.54
N LYS A 364 -42.33 16.16 -10.14
CA LYS A 364 -42.87 17.19 -11.06
C LYS A 364 -43.06 18.56 -10.40
N TYR A 365 -43.19 18.64 -9.07
CA TYR A 365 -43.33 19.92 -8.38
C TYR A 365 -41.96 20.49 -8.01
N PRO A 366 -41.59 21.69 -8.46
CA PRO A 366 -40.28 22.24 -8.15
C PRO A 366 -40.18 22.63 -6.67
N LEU A 367 -39.10 22.25 -6.00
CA LEU A 367 -38.82 22.73 -4.64
C LEU A 367 -37.99 24.01 -4.68
N PHE A 368 -38.16 24.87 -3.67
CA PHE A 368 -37.47 26.15 -3.62
C PHE A 368 -35.96 25.98 -3.37
N GLU A 369 -35.60 25.13 -2.43
CA GLU A 369 -34.20 24.91 -2.06
C GLU A 369 -33.94 23.49 -1.55
N LEU A 370 -32.71 23.02 -1.74
CA LEU A 370 -32.13 21.85 -1.07
C LEU A 370 -30.90 22.30 -0.30
N ILE A 371 -30.79 21.83 0.95
CA ILE A 371 -29.67 22.16 1.84
C ILE A 371 -28.91 20.87 2.13
N VAL A 372 -27.65 20.81 1.69
CA VAL A 372 -26.75 19.67 1.95
C VAL A 372 -25.81 20.05 3.07
N VAL A 373 -25.88 19.31 4.18
CA VAL A 373 -25.05 19.53 5.36
C VAL A 373 -24.04 18.40 5.51
N HIS A 374 -22.75 18.72 5.51
CA HIS A 374 -21.67 17.73 5.69
C HIS A 374 -20.48 18.35 6.43
N GLU A 375 -19.75 17.56 7.22
CA GLU A 375 -18.62 18.07 8.02
C GLU A 375 -17.35 18.30 7.21
N ASP A 376 -17.10 17.43 6.22
CA ASP A 376 -15.99 17.52 5.26
C ASP A 376 -16.23 18.62 4.20
N LEU A 377 -15.29 19.57 4.11
CA LEU A 377 -15.30 20.66 3.12
C LEU A 377 -15.16 20.14 1.69
N LEU A 378 -14.31 19.13 1.47
CA LEU A 378 -14.09 18.56 0.14
C LEU A 378 -15.38 17.92 -0.39
N TYR A 379 -16.22 17.37 0.49
CA TYR A 379 -17.53 16.84 0.13
C TYR A 379 -18.45 17.94 -0.40
N LEU A 380 -18.49 19.08 0.28
CA LEU A 380 -19.33 20.21 -0.11
C LEU A 380 -18.86 20.83 -1.43
N GLU A 381 -17.55 20.95 -1.63
CA GLU A 381 -16.96 21.43 -2.89
C GLU A 381 -17.26 20.48 -4.06
N ASP A 382 -17.12 19.16 -3.84
CA ASP A 382 -17.43 18.15 -4.84
C ASP A 382 -18.90 18.24 -5.29
N VAL A 383 -19.84 18.32 -4.33
CA VAL A 383 -21.28 18.47 -4.58
C VAL A 383 -21.58 19.77 -5.29
N LYS A 384 -20.97 20.89 -4.87
CA LYS A 384 -21.18 22.20 -5.50
C LYS A 384 -20.66 22.22 -6.94
N SER A 385 -19.57 21.53 -7.23
CA SER A 385 -19.02 21.43 -8.59
C SER A 385 -19.93 20.70 -9.59
N LEU A 386 -20.90 19.91 -9.10
CA LEU A 386 -21.87 19.16 -9.90
C LEU A 386 -23.33 19.65 -9.67
N GLU A 387 -23.51 20.88 -9.17
CA GLU A 387 -24.81 21.44 -8.79
C GLU A 387 -25.86 21.35 -9.91
N GLU A 388 -25.48 21.61 -11.16
CA GLU A 388 -26.41 21.61 -12.29
C GLU A 388 -27.16 20.27 -12.46
N TYR A 389 -26.45 19.16 -12.27
CA TYR A 389 -27.02 17.81 -12.35
C TYR A 389 -28.00 17.55 -11.20
N ILE A 390 -27.64 17.97 -9.99
CA ILE A 390 -28.47 17.78 -8.79
C ILE A 390 -29.75 18.62 -8.89
N VAL A 391 -29.61 19.88 -9.29
CA VAL A 391 -30.72 20.84 -9.45
C VAL A 391 -31.73 20.32 -10.46
N LYS A 392 -31.24 19.81 -11.59
CA LYS A 392 -32.07 19.24 -12.65
C LYS A 392 -32.76 17.94 -12.22
N GLU A 393 -32.00 17.01 -11.64
CA GLU A 393 -32.51 15.68 -11.28
C GLU A 393 -33.54 15.73 -10.14
N LEU A 394 -33.32 16.61 -9.16
CA LEU A 394 -34.23 16.82 -8.06
C LEU A 394 -35.24 17.95 -8.31
N ASN A 395 -35.33 18.52 -9.51
CA ASN A 395 -36.25 19.64 -9.82
C ASN A 395 -36.35 20.67 -8.67
N ILE A 396 -35.20 21.23 -8.28
CA ILE A 396 -35.10 22.25 -7.23
C ILE A 396 -34.62 23.56 -7.85
N ARG A 397 -34.85 24.72 -7.20
CA ARG A 397 -34.38 26.01 -7.74
C ARG A 397 -32.99 26.41 -7.25
N LYS A 398 -32.57 25.93 -6.07
CA LYS A 398 -31.31 26.35 -5.44
C LYS A 398 -30.70 25.22 -4.61
N LEU A 399 -29.39 24.99 -4.75
CA LEU A 399 -28.62 24.11 -3.88
C LEU A 399 -27.73 24.93 -2.94
N VAL A 400 -27.89 24.71 -1.64
CA VAL A 400 -27.06 25.32 -0.59
C VAL A 400 -26.24 24.22 0.09
N VAL A 401 -24.92 24.37 0.10
CA VAL A 401 -23.99 23.48 0.80
C VAL A 401 -23.48 24.19 2.06
N THR A 402 -23.45 23.50 3.20
CA THR A 402 -23.07 24.12 4.49
C THR A 402 -22.53 23.10 5.49
N ARG A 403 -21.76 23.59 6.48
CA ARG A 403 -21.30 22.80 7.64
C ARG A 403 -22.15 23.06 8.88
N GLU A 404 -22.95 24.12 8.87
CA GLU A 404 -23.65 24.64 10.05
C GLU A 404 -24.95 23.86 10.32
N LYS A 405 -24.82 22.69 10.94
CA LYS A 405 -25.96 21.85 11.37
C LYS A 405 -26.97 22.61 12.24
N GLN A 406 -26.48 23.48 13.12
CA GLN A 406 -27.27 24.22 14.10
C GLN A 406 -28.19 25.28 13.47
N LYS A 407 -27.80 25.84 12.32
CA LYS A 407 -28.54 26.90 11.63
C LYS A 407 -29.85 26.42 10.99
N TYR A 408 -29.90 25.13 10.63
CA TYR A 408 -31.03 24.54 9.92
C TYR A 408 -31.85 23.57 10.77
N GLY A 409 -31.69 23.64 12.10
CA GLY A 409 -32.52 22.87 13.03
C GLY A 409 -32.31 21.36 12.99
N VAL A 410 -31.14 20.89 12.53
CA VAL A 410 -30.79 19.46 12.58
C VAL A 410 -30.58 19.09 14.04
N LEU A 411 -31.64 18.58 14.67
CA LEU A 411 -31.61 18.12 16.06
C LEU A 411 -30.85 16.78 16.14
N HIS A 412 -29.81 16.77 16.96
CA HIS A 412 -29.10 15.56 17.37
C HIS A 412 -29.81 14.98 18.58
N ALA A 413 -30.32 13.75 18.47
CA ALA A 413 -30.88 13.02 19.60
C ALA A 413 -29.84 12.00 20.06
N GLU A 414 -29.24 12.24 21.22
CA GLU A 414 -28.43 11.22 21.89
C GLU A 414 -29.34 10.36 22.77
N PRO A 415 -29.22 9.02 22.68
CA PRO A 415 -29.94 8.13 23.58
C PRO A 415 -29.44 8.34 25.02
N ASP A 416 -30.36 8.52 25.98
CA ASP A 416 -30.00 8.55 27.40
C ASP A 416 -29.58 7.14 27.85
N ILE A 417 -28.26 6.94 27.89
CA ILE A 417 -27.63 5.65 28.21
C ILE A 417 -27.96 5.22 29.66
N LYS A 418 -28.33 6.14 30.55
CA LYS A 418 -28.70 5.81 31.93
C LYS A 418 -30.09 5.17 32.03
N GLU A 419 -31.05 5.56 31.18
CA GLU A 419 -32.39 4.95 31.18
C GLU A 419 -32.47 3.68 30.32
N LEU A 420 -31.66 3.55 29.25
CA LEU A 420 -31.81 2.48 28.26
C LEU A 420 -31.26 1.10 28.65
N GLY A 421 -30.49 1.00 29.73
CA GLY A 421 -29.91 -0.26 30.21
C GLY A 421 -28.88 -0.89 29.26
N LYS A 422 -27.85 -1.55 29.82
CA LYS A 422 -26.65 -1.98 29.07
C LYS A 422 -26.88 -2.96 27.90
N SER A 423 -28.04 -3.61 27.76
CA SER A 423 -28.27 -4.59 26.69
C SER A 423 -28.88 -4.02 25.40
N SER A 424 -29.33 -2.76 25.37
CA SER A 424 -30.02 -2.18 24.20
C SER A 424 -29.13 -1.32 23.30
N VAL A 425 -27.87 -1.08 23.69
CA VAL A 425 -26.97 -0.10 23.03
C VAL A 425 -26.40 -0.60 21.69
N GLN A 426 -26.39 -1.92 21.43
CA GLN A 426 -25.72 -2.48 20.24
C GLN A 426 -26.47 -2.30 18.91
N ASN A 427 -27.72 -1.81 18.89
CA ASN A 427 -28.54 -1.71 17.68
C ASN A 427 -29.17 -0.33 17.42
N LEU A 428 -28.57 0.76 17.91
CA LEU A 428 -29.09 2.11 17.65
C LEU A 428 -28.58 2.65 16.30
N LYS A 429 -29.46 2.72 15.31
CA LYS A 429 -29.27 3.54 14.10
C LYS A 429 -29.72 4.98 14.40
N ILE A 430 -28.81 5.93 14.21
CA ILE A 430 -29.12 7.36 14.29
C ILE A 430 -30.10 7.69 13.14
N LEU A 431 -31.36 7.98 13.49
CA LEU A 431 -32.37 8.45 12.56
C LEU A 431 -32.41 9.97 12.61
N HIS A 432 -31.95 10.62 11.54
CA HIS A 432 -32.12 12.06 11.36
C HIS A 432 -33.57 12.36 10.95
N TRP A 433 -34.23 13.26 11.69
CA TRP A 433 -35.54 13.81 11.36
C TRP A 433 -35.39 15.12 10.60
N GLN A 434 -35.84 15.12 9.34
CA GLN A 434 -36.79 16.08 8.75
C GLN A 434 -37.33 15.50 7.44
#